data_AF-A0A2V7TE87-F1
#
_entry.id   AF-A0A2V7TE87-F1
#
_cell.length_a   1.000
_cell.length_b   1.000
_cell.length_c   1.000
_cell.angle_alpha   90.00
_cell.angle_beta   90.00
_cell.angle_gamma   90.00
#
_symmetry.space_group_name_H-M   'P 1'
#
loop_
_entity.id
_entity.type
_entity.pdbx_description
1 polymer ?
#
loop_
_entity_poly.entity_id
_entity_poly.type
_entity_poly.pdbx_seq_one_letter_code
_entity_poly.pdbx_strand_id
1 'polypeptide(L)'
;DAIAARWDYLLVDEFQDVNAVQYDLLKRLAAPHGNFFAVGDDEQSIFAWTGADPYVLVRFQRDYAINRPIVLDKNCRCSRQIFETARRVLAHNPQLFEKQLSAEQDSPYEVAAFAFRDEEEEASWLLEDIAHDRAAADLGWGDYAVLYRKHRLGEYLEGRLLRAGIPCRLARGRALVEDDVIKYVIAALRIVRDPADPVGRGGDRGELRRLPRVDTHTRPAPARARSRYQEAVAPRVSGRESPRPQPVARHVAAARGRDLVPECRAVSQRARRAAR
;
A
#
# COMPACT_ATOMS: atom_id res chain seq x y z
N ASP A 1 12.68 -26.93 22.45
CA ASP A 1 14.10 -27.34 22.36
C ASP A 1 14.48 -27.88 21.00
N ALA A 2 13.92 -29.01 20.54
CA ALA A 2 14.24 -29.57 19.21
C ALA A 2 14.00 -28.62 18.02
N ILE A 3 13.00 -27.73 18.10
CA ILE A 3 12.71 -26.73 17.07
C ILE A 3 13.73 -25.59 17.11
N ALA A 4 14.02 -25.05 18.30
CA ALA A 4 14.97 -23.96 18.48
C ALA A 4 16.39 -24.36 18.07
N ALA A 5 16.78 -25.61 18.32
CA ALA A 5 18.08 -26.15 17.92
C ALA A 5 18.30 -26.25 16.39
N ARG A 6 17.29 -25.94 15.57
CA ARG A 6 17.42 -25.93 14.10
C ARG A 6 18.05 -24.64 13.57
N TRP A 7 18.07 -23.58 14.37
CA TRP A 7 18.59 -22.27 13.95
C TRP A 7 19.52 -21.71 15.02
N ASP A 8 20.69 -21.26 14.57
CA ASP A 8 21.68 -20.62 15.44
C ASP A 8 21.41 -19.13 15.63
N TYR A 9 20.64 -18.51 14.73
CA TYR A 9 20.36 -17.08 14.69
C TYR A 9 18.90 -16.82 14.35
N LEU A 10 18.29 -15.88 15.09
CA LEU A 10 16.94 -15.39 14.82
C LEU A 10 17.02 -13.94 14.34
N LEU A 11 16.55 -13.69 13.11
CA LEU A 11 16.46 -12.37 12.50
C LEU A 11 14.98 -12.03 12.31
N VAL A 12 14.53 -10.91 12.87
CA VAL A 12 13.13 -10.48 12.78
C VAL A 12 13.08 -9.05 12.26
N ASP A 13 12.32 -8.87 11.18
CA ASP A 13 12.03 -7.57 10.59
C ASP A 13 10.61 -7.11 11.00
N GLU A 14 10.31 -5.83 10.81
CA GLU A 14 9.02 -5.20 11.18
C GLU A 14 8.62 -5.47 12.64
N PHE A 15 9.59 -5.41 13.55
CA PHE A 15 9.42 -5.84 14.93
C PHE A 15 8.39 -5.01 15.70
N GLN A 16 8.11 -3.77 15.28
CA GLN A 16 7.05 -2.93 15.85
C GLN A 16 5.64 -3.52 15.70
N ASP A 17 5.43 -4.44 14.75
CA ASP A 17 4.13 -5.05 14.47
C ASP A 17 3.93 -6.41 15.15
N VAL A 18 4.89 -6.81 16.00
CA VAL A 18 4.86 -8.06 16.75
C VAL A 18 3.92 -7.94 17.96
N ASN A 19 3.00 -8.89 18.09
CA ASN A 19 2.13 -9.00 19.27
C ASN A 19 2.78 -9.79 20.42
N ALA A 20 2.19 -9.75 21.61
CA ALA A 20 2.73 -10.41 22.80
C ALA A 20 2.97 -11.92 22.63
N VAL A 21 2.05 -12.63 21.95
CA VAL A 21 2.17 -14.08 21.74
C VAL A 21 3.31 -14.41 20.79
N GLN A 22 3.44 -13.65 19.70
CA GLN A 22 4.55 -13.78 18.76
C GLN A 22 5.88 -13.46 19.46
N TYR A 23 5.94 -12.39 20.26
CA TYR A 23 7.13 -12.04 21.02
C TYR A 23 7.56 -13.17 21.98
N ASP A 24 6.63 -13.74 22.74
CA ASP A 24 6.91 -14.86 23.64
C ASP A 24 7.40 -16.11 22.89
N LEU A 25 6.86 -16.39 21.71
CA LEU A 25 7.35 -17.46 20.85
C LEU A 25 8.79 -17.20 20.39
N LEU A 26 9.07 -16.00 19.90
CA LEU A 26 10.41 -15.60 19.45
C LEU A 26 11.44 -15.69 20.58
N LYS A 27 11.07 -15.25 21.80
CA LYS A 27 11.92 -15.41 22.99
C LYS A 27 12.25 -16.87 23.29
N ARG A 28 11.27 -17.77 23.19
CA ARG A 28 11.47 -19.20 23.44
C ARG A 28 12.34 -19.85 22.36
N LEU A 29 12.24 -19.39 21.11
CA LEU A 29 13.10 -19.85 20.02
C LEU A 29 14.55 -19.40 20.23
N ALA A 30 14.75 -18.16 20.67
CA ALA A 30 16.08 -17.61 20.90
C ALA A 30 16.73 -18.07 22.23
N ALA A 31 15.96 -18.54 23.20
CA ALA A 31 16.44 -18.85 24.55
C ALA A 31 17.67 -19.79 24.61
N PRO A 32 17.82 -20.83 23.77
CA PRO A 32 18.98 -21.73 23.85
C PRO A 32 20.31 -21.11 23.41
N HIS A 33 20.29 -20.12 22.50
CA HIS A 33 21.50 -19.57 21.90
C HIS A 33 21.68 -18.06 22.13
N GLY A 34 20.63 -17.33 22.49
CA GLY A 34 20.66 -15.89 22.76
C GLY A 34 20.84 -15.00 21.52
N ASN A 35 21.21 -15.55 20.36
CA ASN A 35 21.38 -14.81 19.11
C ASN A 35 20.02 -14.36 18.52
N PHE A 36 19.54 -13.20 18.96
CA PHE A 36 18.30 -12.57 18.48
C PHE A 36 18.59 -11.15 17.99
N PHE A 37 18.43 -10.95 16.69
CA PHE A 37 18.50 -9.65 16.03
C PHE A 37 17.11 -9.23 15.55
N ALA A 38 16.70 -8.02 15.92
CA ALA A 38 15.41 -7.46 15.54
C ALA A 38 15.57 -6.06 14.96
N VAL A 39 14.82 -5.76 13.91
CA VAL A 39 14.74 -4.45 13.26
C VAL A 39 13.30 -3.96 13.33
N GLY A 40 13.10 -2.70 13.67
CA GLY A 40 11.76 -2.11 13.68
C GLY A 40 11.78 -0.61 13.92
N ASP A 41 10.63 0.01 13.66
CA ASP A 41 10.40 1.44 13.82
C ASP A 41 9.05 1.69 14.52
N ASP A 42 9.08 2.22 15.74
CA ASP A 42 7.87 2.54 16.51
C ASP A 42 6.94 3.53 15.81
N GLU A 43 7.50 4.44 14.99
CA GLU A 43 6.71 5.43 14.26
C GLU A 43 5.95 4.81 13.06
N GLN A 44 6.21 3.55 12.73
CA GLN A 44 5.60 2.80 11.62
C GLN A 44 4.62 1.70 12.07
N SER A 45 4.32 1.59 13.37
CA SER A 45 3.36 0.60 13.85
C SER A 45 1.92 0.99 13.46
N ILE A 46 1.34 0.24 12.52
CA ILE A 46 -0.02 0.48 12.00
C ILE A 46 -0.98 -0.70 12.24
N PHE A 47 -0.49 -1.77 12.88
CA PHE A 47 -1.24 -3.00 13.14
C PHE A 47 -1.77 -3.14 14.58
N ALA A 48 -1.91 -2.04 15.33
CA ALA A 48 -2.42 -2.08 16.71
C ALA A 48 -3.79 -2.80 16.84
N TRP A 49 -4.62 -2.77 15.79
CA TRP A 49 -5.92 -3.44 15.74
C TRP A 49 -5.85 -4.99 15.68
N THR A 50 -4.70 -5.56 15.31
CA THR A 50 -4.43 -7.01 15.41
C THR A 50 -3.67 -7.39 16.70
N GLY A 51 -3.47 -6.43 17.61
CA GLY A 51 -2.77 -6.64 18.87
C GLY A 51 -1.25 -6.41 18.81
N ALA A 52 -0.73 -5.82 17.73
CA ALA A 52 0.63 -5.31 17.70
C ALA A 52 0.81 -4.18 18.74
N ASP A 53 2.01 -4.10 19.31
CA ASP A 53 2.34 -3.09 20.32
C ASP A 53 3.80 -2.62 20.15
N PRO A 54 4.03 -1.36 19.73
CA PRO A 54 5.39 -0.84 19.48
C PRO A 54 6.26 -0.83 20.75
N TYR A 55 5.68 -0.91 21.96
CA TYR A 55 6.44 -1.09 23.20
C TYR A 55 7.18 -2.43 23.26
N VAL A 56 6.94 -3.36 22.33
CA VAL A 56 7.76 -4.56 22.16
C VAL A 56 9.24 -4.24 21.94
N LEU A 57 9.56 -3.12 21.26
CA LEU A 57 10.93 -2.65 21.09
C LEU A 57 11.58 -2.28 22.44
N VAL A 58 10.84 -1.57 23.29
CA VAL A 58 11.29 -1.19 24.64
C VAL A 58 11.46 -2.43 25.53
N ARG A 59 10.49 -3.36 25.48
CA ARG A 59 10.57 -4.63 26.22
C ARG A 59 11.76 -5.45 25.76
N PHE A 60 12.03 -5.50 24.47
CA PHE A 60 13.18 -6.22 23.91
C PHE A 60 14.51 -5.65 24.39
N GLN A 61 14.66 -4.32 24.38
CA GLN A 61 15.85 -3.67 24.93
C GLN A 61 16.08 -4.04 26.41
N ARG A 62 15.01 -4.03 27.21
CA ARG A 62 15.09 -4.40 28.63
C ARG A 62 15.40 -5.88 28.84
N ASP A 63 14.66 -6.76 28.16
CA ASP A 63 14.74 -8.21 28.36
C ASP A 63 16.10 -8.78 27.93
N TYR A 64 16.76 -8.15 26.95
CA TYR A 64 18.10 -8.54 26.46
C TYR A 64 19.22 -7.56 26.88
N ALA A 65 18.94 -6.66 27.83
CA ALA A 65 19.90 -5.68 28.37
C ALA A 65 20.69 -4.91 27.27
N ILE A 66 19.99 -4.49 26.22
CA ILE A 66 20.57 -3.79 25.08
C ILE A 66 20.82 -2.32 25.45
N ASN A 67 22.05 -2.02 25.85
CA ASN A 67 22.43 -0.66 26.25
C ASN A 67 22.73 0.27 25.06
N ARG A 68 23.04 -0.29 23.88
CA ARG A 68 23.44 0.47 22.68
C ARG A 68 22.73 -0.10 21.44
N PRO A 69 21.45 0.23 21.22
CA PRO A 69 20.78 -0.11 19.97
C PRO A 69 21.49 0.58 18.80
N ILE A 70 21.53 -0.09 17.65
CA ILE A 70 22.01 0.51 16.41
C ILE A 70 20.86 1.31 15.82
N VAL A 71 21.07 2.62 15.65
CA VAL A 71 20.10 3.52 15.02
C VAL A 71 20.59 3.85 13.61
N LEU A 72 19.74 3.62 12.62
CA LEU A 72 19.98 4.06 11.25
C LEU A 72 19.35 5.45 11.09
N ASP A 73 20.20 6.47 11.05
CA ASP A 73 19.82 7.89 11.13
C ASP A 73 19.67 8.56 9.75
N LYS A 74 20.06 7.89 8.68
CA LYS A 74 20.03 8.41 7.31
C LYS A 74 18.90 7.77 6.49
N ASN A 75 18.01 8.61 5.98
CA ASN A 75 17.03 8.22 4.99
C ASN A 75 17.67 8.18 3.60
N CYS A 76 17.62 7.01 2.96
CA CYS A 76 18.16 6.78 1.62
C CYS A 76 17.07 6.59 0.55
N ARG A 77 15.79 6.74 0.91
CA ARG A 77 14.63 6.43 0.05
C ARG A 77 13.94 7.66 -0.50
N CYS A 78 13.73 8.65 0.35
CA CYS A 78 12.89 9.80 0.05
C CYS A 78 13.72 11.08 -0.03
N SER A 79 13.25 12.03 -0.83
CA SER A 79 13.81 13.37 -0.83
C SER A 79 13.57 14.08 0.51
N ARG A 80 14.39 15.08 0.78
CA ARG A 80 14.27 15.94 1.96
C ARG A 80 12.91 16.61 2.05
N GLN A 81 12.32 17.02 0.93
CA GLN A 81 10.97 17.63 0.87
C GLN A 81 9.89 16.68 1.42
N ILE A 82 9.91 15.41 1.00
CA ILE A 82 8.99 14.37 1.50
C ILE A 82 9.28 14.08 2.97
N PHE A 83 10.55 13.87 3.29
CA PHE A 83 11.00 13.51 4.63
C PHE A 83 10.63 14.58 5.68
N GLU A 84 10.96 15.84 5.44
CA GLU A 84 10.64 16.94 6.37
C GLU A 84 9.13 17.14 6.52
N THR A 85 8.37 16.96 5.44
CA THR A 85 6.90 17.02 5.49
C THR A 85 6.35 15.91 6.38
N ALA A 86 6.82 14.68 6.23
CA ALA A 86 6.43 13.57 7.08
C ALA A 86 6.83 13.79 8.56
N ARG A 87 8.04 14.29 8.83
CA ARG A 87 8.50 14.62 10.19
C ARG A 87 7.62 15.67 10.87
N ARG A 88 7.16 16.71 10.15
CA ARG A 88 6.23 17.70 10.70
C ARG A 88 4.90 17.09 11.12
N VAL A 89 4.39 16.11 10.37
CA VAL A 89 3.16 15.39 10.75
C VAL A 89 3.42 14.52 11.98
N LEU A 90 4.49 13.72 11.96
CA LEU A 90 4.85 12.82 13.06
C LEU A 90 5.17 13.52 14.38
N ALA A 91 5.66 14.76 14.36
CA ALA A 91 5.98 15.53 15.56
C ALA A 91 4.78 15.77 16.50
N HIS A 92 3.55 15.52 16.04
CA HIS A 92 2.34 15.63 16.87
C HIS A 92 2.06 14.35 17.66
N ASN A 93 2.72 13.23 17.34
CA ASN A 93 2.51 11.95 18.00
C ASN A 93 3.43 11.81 19.23
N PRO A 94 3.02 11.04 20.25
CA PRO A 94 3.92 10.66 21.33
C PRO A 94 5.09 9.85 20.78
N GLN A 95 6.31 10.17 21.22
CA GLN A 95 7.53 9.51 20.78
C GLN A 95 7.98 8.50 21.84
N LEU A 96 8.26 7.26 21.40
CA LEU A 96 8.83 6.22 22.27
C LEU A 96 10.35 6.32 22.36
N PHE A 97 10.99 6.77 21.27
CA PHE A 97 12.42 6.94 21.18
C PHE A 97 12.76 8.33 20.63
N GLU A 98 13.81 8.96 21.18
CA GLU A 98 14.40 10.14 20.57
C GLU A 98 15.29 9.72 19.40
N LYS A 99 14.93 10.15 18.18
CA LYS A 99 15.67 9.82 16.96
C LYS A 99 16.06 11.09 16.23
N GLN A 100 17.35 11.23 15.92
CA GLN A 100 17.86 12.30 15.06
C GLN A 100 17.99 11.74 13.65
N LEU A 101 16.93 11.85 12.85
CA LEU A 101 16.89 11.33 11.48
C LEU A 101 17.15 12.45 10.47
N SER A 102 17.79 12.12 9.35
CA SER A 102 18.17 13.07 8.29
C SER A 102 17.89 12.51 6.89
N ALA A 103 17.72 13.38 5.91
CA ALA A 103 17.61 13.04 4.49
C ALA A 103 18.49 13.97 3.66
N GLU A 104 19.36 13.39 2.82
CA GLU A 104 20.37 14.13 2.06
C GLU A 104 19.98 14.38 0.60
N GLN A 105 19.04 13.60 0.05
CA GLN A 105 18.61 13.72 -1.35
C GLN A 105 17.62 14.87 -1.52
N ASP A 106 17.87 15.77 -2.46
CA ASP A 106 16.95 16.86 -2.81
C ASP A 106 16.12 16.52 -4.05
N SER A 107 14.87 16.96 -4.04
CA SER A 107 13.97 16.93 -5.21
C SER A 107 13.66 18.36 -5.65
N PRO A 108 13.55 18.62 -6.97
CA PRO A 108 13.03 19.90 -7.45
C PRO A 108 11.52 20.06 -7.23
N TYR A 109 10.83 18.98 -6.82
CA TYR A 109 9.39 18.95 -6.61
C TYR A 109 9.04 19.09 -5.12
N GLU A 110 8.02 19.92 -4.86
CA GLU A 110 7.44 20.12 -3.53
C GLU A 110 6.33 19.11 -3.24
N VAL A 111 6.07 18.86 -1.96
CA VAL A 111 4.90 18.07 -1.54
C VAL A 111 3.66 18.96 -1.57
N ALA A 112 2.70 18.62 -2.42
CA ALA A 112 1.44 19.35 -2.56
C ALA A 112 0.27 18.63 -1.87
N ALA A 113 -0.69 19.42 -1.38
CA ALA A 113 -1.97 18.94 -0.90
C ALA A 113 -3.08 19.68 -1.63
N PHE A 114 -4.01 18.91 -2.22
CA PHE A 114 -5.15 19.44 -2.98
C PHE A 114 -6.45 19.10 -2.27
N ALA A 115 -7.46 19.95 -2.45
CA ALA A 115 -8.80 19.72 -1.96
C ALA A 115 -9.77 19.86 -3.12
N PHE A 116 -10.71 18.92 -3.22
CA PHE A 116 -11.69 18.84 -4.29
C PHE A 116 -13.09 18.89 -3.69
N ARG A 117 -14.09 19.22 -4.52
CA ARG A 117 -15.48 19.29 -4.08
C ARG A 117 -16.04 17.90 -3.75
N ASP A 118 -15.67 16.91 -4.55
CA ASP A 118 -16.16 15.54 -4.47
C ASP A 118 -15.13 14.53 -5.01
N GLU A 119 -15.42 13.23 -4.77
CA GLU A 119 -14.55 12.10 -5.19
C GLU A 119 -14.46 11.97 -6.72
N GLU A 120 -15.39 12.56 -7.47
CA GLU A 120 -15.38 12.52 -8.94
C GLU A 120 -14.43 13.56 -9.54
N GLU A 121 -14.41 14.76 -8.97
CA GLU A 121 -13.44 15.80 -9.32
C GLU A 121 -12.01 15.36 -8.97
N GLU A 122 -11.79 14.82 -7.76
CA GLU A 122 -10.48 14.29 -7.34
C GLU A 122 -9.98 13.20 -8.30
N ALA A 123 -10.85 12.23 -8.63
CA ALA A 123 -10.48 11.16 -9.54
C ALA A 123 -10.15 11.70 -10.93
N SER A 124 -10.97 12.59 -11.48
CA SER A 124 -10.72 13.18 -12.81
C SER A 124 -9.38 13.92 -12.85
N TRP A 125 -9.11 14.74 -11.83
CA TRP A 125 -7.84 15.44 -11.68
C TRP A 125 -6.67 14.46 -11.58
N LEU A 126 -6.77 13.41 -10.77
CA LEU A 126 -5.71 12.41 -10.59
C LEU A 126 -5.36 11.71 -11.90
N LEU A 127 -6.36 11.32 -12.71
CA LEU A 127 -6.12 10.68 -14.00
C LEU A 127 -5.44 11.62 -15.00
N GLU A 128 -5.87 12.88 -15.04
CA GLU A 128 -5.26 13.91 -15.90
C GLU A 128 -3.82 14.20 -15.48
N ASP A 129 -3.57 14.33 -14.18
CA ASP A 129 -2.25 14.61 -13.61
C ASP A 129 -1.26 13.47 -13.89
N ILE A 130 -1.64 12.22 -13.60
CA ILE A 130 -0.79 11.05 -13.88
C ILE A 130 -0.51 10.92 -15.39
N ALA A 131 -1.53 11.11 -16.24
CA ALA A 131 -1.35 11.00 -17.68
C ALA A 131 -0.45 12.11 -18.24
N HIS A 132 -0.58 13.33 -17.69
CA HIS A 132 0.26 14.46 -18.06
C HIS A 132 1.71 14.27 -17.61
N ASP A 133 1.92 13.89 -16.35
CA ASP A 133 3.23 13.64 -15.78
C ASP A 133 3.97 12.54 -16.56
N ARG A 134 3.29 11.43 -16.86
CA ARG A 134 3.83 10.36 -17.71
C ARG A 134 4.21 10.84 -19.11
N ALA A 135 3.45 11.76 -19.69
CA ALA A 135 3.75 12.29 -21.02
C ALA A 135 4.95 13.26 -21.00
N ALA A 136 5.22 13.89 -19.86
CA ALA A 136 6.30 14.85 -19.67
C ALA A 136 7.59 14.22 -19.11
N ALA A 137 7.47 13.14 -18.34
CA ALA A 137 8.56 12.45 -17.68
C ALA A 137 8.86 11.08 -18.32
N ASP A 138 10.10 10.61 -18.19
CA ASP A 138 10.52 9.29 -18.64
C ASP A 138 10.17 8.21 -17.60
N LEU A 139 8.88 8.09 -17.26
CA LEU A 139 8.38 7.19 -16.20
C LEU A 139 7.46 6.09 -16.75
N GLY A 140 7.66 4.87 -16.23
CA GLY A 140 6.80 3.72 -16.46
C GLY A 140 5.55 3.74 -15.58
N TRP A 141 4.52 2.98 -15.96
CA TRP A 141 3.29 2.88 -15.15
C TRP A 141 3.56 2.23 -13.78
N GLY A 142 4.67 1.49 -13.66
CA GLY A 142 5.12 0.89 -12.42
C GLY A 142 5.76 1.86 -11.43
N ASP A 143 6.08 3.09 -11.86
CA ASP A 143 6.69 4.12 -11.01
C ASP A 143 5.63 4.94 -10.24
N TYR A 144 4.35 4.76 -10.58
CA TYR A 144 3.23 5.43 -9.92
C TYR A 144 2.56 4.49 -8.92
N ALA A 145 2.31 5.02 -7.71
CA ALA A 145 1.54 4.33 -6.68
C ALA A 145 0.46 5.26 -6.12
N VAL A 146 -0.78 4.77 -6.06
CA VAL A 146 -1.91 5.46 -5.43
C VAL A 146 -2.26 4.75 -4.12
N LEU A 147 -2.04 5.45 -3.01
CA LEU A 147 -2.34 4.94 -1.67
C LEU A 147 -3.69 5.46 -1.19
N TYR A 148 -4.49 4.57 -0.61
CA TYR A 148 -5.85 4.89 -0.13
C TYR A 148 -6.17 4.17 1.17
N ARG A 149 -7.07 4.76 1.97
CA ARG A 149 -7.44 4.22 3.29
C ARG A 149 -8.45 3.08 3.25
N LYS A 150 -9.39 3.09 2.29
CA LYS A 150 -10.50 2.11 2.19
C LYS A 150 -10.48 1.40 0.85
N HIS A 151 -10.67 0.08 0.85
CA HIS A 151 -10.66 -0.74 -0.38
C HIS A 151 -11.67 -0.30 -1.45
N ARG A 152 -12.87 0.16 -1.03
CA ARG A 152 -13.89 0.69 -1.96
C ARG A 152 -13.35 1.82 -2.86
N LEU A 153 -12.38 2.61 -2.38
CA LEU A 153 -11.78 3.69 -3.17
C LEU A 153 -10.86 3.12 -4.25
N GLY A 154 -10.12 2.05 -3.94
CA GLY A 154 -9.30 1.34 -4.91
C GLY A 154 -10.13 0.75 -6.06
N GLU A 155 -11.24 0.09 -5.76
CA GLU A 155 -12.15 -0.47 -6.77
C GLU A 155 -12.76 0.63 -7.66
N TYR A 156 -13.16 1.75 -7.05
CA TYR A 156 -13.66 2.92 -7.77
C TYR A 156 -12.61 3.50 -8.74
N LEU A 157 -11.38 3.68 -8.27
CA LEU A 157 -10.27 4.21 -9.07
C LEU A 157 -9.83 3.23 -10.17
N GLU A 158 -9.77 1.93 -9.90
CA GLU A 158 -9.43 0.89 -10.88
C GLU A 158 -10.36 0.96 -12.11
N GLY A 159 -11.66 1.04 -11.88
CA GLY A 159 -12.63 1.15 -12.97
C GLY A 159 -12.44 2.41 -13.83
N ARG A 160 -12.03 3.53 -13.22
CA ARG A 160 -11.76 4.80 -13.92
C ARG A 160 -10.46 4.73 -14.71
N LEU A 161 -9.38 4.22 -14.11
CA LEU A 161 -8.06 4.04 -14.73
C LEU A 161 -8.16 3.13 -15.97
N LEU A 162 -8.84 1.99 -15.85
CA LEU A 162 -9.05 1.07 -16.97
C LEU A 162 -9.84 1.70 -18.11
N ARG A 163 -10.89 2.48 -17.81
CA ARG A 163 -11.67 3.21 -18.84
C ARG A 163 -10.83 4.28 -19.55
N ALA A 164 -9.87 4.89 -18.86
CA ALA A 164 -8.94 5.84 -19.44
C ALA A 164 -7.76 5.18 -20.18
N GLY A 165 -7.71 3.84 -20.24
CA GLY A 165 -6.61 3.10 -20.87
C GLY A 165 -5.31 3.09 -20.05
N ILE A 166 -5.39 3.42 -18.76
CA ILE A 166 -4.26 3.41 -17.83
C ILE A 166 -4.19 2.03 -17.16
N PRO A 167 -3.10 1.25 -17.37
CA PRO A 167 -2.95 -0.04 -16.72
C PRO A 167 -2.69 0.16 -15.23
N CYS A 168 -3.47 -0.51 -14.40
CA CYS A 168 -3.32 -0.46 -12.94
C CYS A 168 -3.36 -1.88 -12.35
N ARG A 169 -2.82 -2.01 -11.14
CA ARG A 169 -2.85 -3.26 -10.37
C ARG A 169 -3.19 -2.94 -8.91
N LEU A 170 -4.26 -3.52 -8.40
CA LEU A 170 -4.57 -3.45 -6.98
C LEU A 170 -3.57 -4.31 -6.18
N ALA A 171 -3.01 -3.76 -5.10
CA ALA A 171 -2.02 -4.44 -4.25
C ALA A 171 -2.59 -5.72 -3.62
N ARG A 172 -3.88 -5.71 -3.28
CA ARG A 172 -4.69 -6.91 -3.06
C ARG A 172 -5.47 -7.17 -4.34
N GLY A 173 -5.02 -8.12 -5.15
CA GLY A 173 -5.98 -8.82 -6.01
C GLY A 173 -7.02 -9.50 -5.13
N ARG A 174 -8.24 -9.75 -5.64
CA ARG A 174 -9.15 -10.69 -4.98
C ARG A 174 -8.37 -11.97 -4.73
N ALA A 175 -8.18 -12.34 -3.46
CA ALA A 175 -7.37 -13.52 -3.17
C ALA A 175 -8.09 -14.69 -3.84
N LEU A 176 -7.37 -15.56 -4.56
CA LEU A 176 -8.01 -16.68 -5.26
C LEU A 176 -8.86 -17.52 -4.29
N VAL A 177 -8.45 -17.60 -3.02
CA VAL A 177 -9.15 -18.26 -1.92
C VAL A 177 -10.44 -17.57 -1.45
N GLU A 178 -10.67 -16.31 -1.84
CA GLU A 178 -11.90 -15.56 -1.56
C GLU A 178 -12.96 -15.78 -2.65
N ASP A 179 -12.59 -16.36 -3.80
CA ASP A 179 -13.51 -16.78 -4.84
C ASP A 179 -14.33 -17.99 -4.38
N ASP A 180 -15.66 -17.91 -4.50
CA ASP A 180 -16.55 -18.94 -3.99
C ASP A 180 -16.32 -20.29 -4.67
N VAL A 181 -15.99 -20.32 -5.96
CA VAL A 181 -15.67 -21.56 -6.69
C VAL A 181 -14.41 -22.21 -6.10
N ILE A 182 -13.40 -21.39 -5.83
CA ILE A 182 -12.12 -21.87 -5.28
C ILE A 182 -12.30 -22.34 -3.84
N LYS A 183 -13.12 -21.66 -3.02
CA LYS A 183 -13.47 -22.13 -1.67
C LYS A 183 -14.07 -23.52 -1.71
N TYR A 184 -14.97 -23.81 -2.64
CA TYR A 184 -15.55 -25.15 -2.80
C TYR A 184 -14.51 -26.20 -3.17
N VAL A 185 -13.63 -25.89 -4.12
CA VAL A 185 -12.55 -26.82 -4.52
C VAL A 185 -11.61 -27.10 -3.33
N ILE A 186 -11.21 -26.07 -2.59
CA ILE A 186 -10.37 -26.21 -1.39
C ILE A 186 -11.08 -27.04 -0.32
N ALA A 187 -12.37 -26.79 -0.06
CA ALA A 187 -13.15 -27.56 0.90
C ALA A 187 -13.24 -29.03 0.51
N ALA A 188 -13.50 -29.34 -0.76
CA ALA A 188 -13.54 -30.71 -1.27
C ALA A 188 -12.20 -31.42 -1.08
N LEU A 189 -11.08 -30.78 -1.44
CA LEU A 189 -9.74 -31.34 -1.25
C LEU A 189 -9.40 -31.58 0.23
N ARG A 190 -9.85 -30.69 1.13
CA ARG A 190 -9.67 -30.85 2.57
C ARG A 190 -10.44 -32.06 3.11
N ILE A 191 -11.68 -32.27 2.68
CA ILE A 191 -12.48 -33.45 3.05
C ILE A 191 -11.87 -34.74 2.52
N VAL A 192 -11.34 -34.74 1.29
CA VAL A 192 -10.66 -35.91 0.71
C VAL A 192 -9.41 -36.27 1.51
N ARG A 193 -8.63 -35.28 1.93
CA ARG A 193 -7.43 -35.48 2.75
C ARG A 193 -7.76 -35.91 4.19
N ASP A 194 -8.76 -35.28 4.78
CA ASP A 194 -9.23 -35.55 6.14
C ASP A 194 -10.76 -35.48 6.22
N PRO A 195 -11.45 -36.63 6.20
CA PRO A 195 -12.91 -36.70 6.29
C PRO A 195 -13.50 -36.15 7.60
N ALA A 196 -12.67 -35.91 8.62
CA ALA A 196 -13.06 -35.31 9.89
C ALA A 196 -12.84 -33.79 9.95
N ASP A 197 -12.33 -33.14 8.88
CA ASP A 197 -12.07 -31.69 8.89
C ASP A 197 -13.36 -30.91 9.24
N PRO A 198 -13.39 -30.20 10.38
CA PRO A 198 -14.58 -29.51 10.87
C PRO A 198 -15.03 -28.37 9.96
N VAL A 199 -14.13 -27.78 9.15
CA VAL A 199 -14.46 -26.73 8.18
C VAL A 199 -15.22 -27.31 6.98
N GLY A 200 -14.86 -28.51 6.53
CA GLY A 200 -15.58 -29.23 5.48
C GLY A 200 -16.95 -29.74 5.93
N ARG A 201 -17.17 -29.89 7.24
CA ARG A 201 -18.47 -30.32 7.81
C ARG A 201 -19.38 -29.15 8.19
N GLY A 202 -18.81 -27.98 8.51
CA GLY A 202 -19.49 -26.80 9.07
C GLY A 202 -19.77 -25.66 8.08
N GLY A 203 -19.07 -25.59 6.94
CA GLY A 203 -19.43 -24.68 5.84
C GLY A 203 -20.38 -25.39 4.87
N ASP A 204 -21.56 -24.84 4.64
CA ASP A 204 -22.41 -25.15 3.48
C ASP A 204 -23.16 -26.49 3.38
N ARG A 205 -23.63 -27.08 4.48
CA ARG A 205 -24.78 -28.02 4.32
C ARG A 205 -26.04 -27.33 3.73
N GLY A 206 -26.10 -25.99 3.78
CA GLY A 206 -27.15 -25.19 3.14
C GLY A 206 -26.92 -24.91 1.65
N GLU A 207 -25.67 -24.69 1.20
CA GLU A 207 -25.37 -24.32 -0.19
C GLU A 207 -24.92 -25.51 -1.05
N LEU A 208 -24.25 -26.55 -0.52
CA LEU A 208 -23.98 -27.78 -1.29
C LEU A 208 -25.25 -28.53 -1.71
N ARG A 209 -26.39 -28.23 -1.10
CA ARG A 209 -27.70 -28.80 -1.48
C ARG A 209 -28.35 -28.09 -2.67
N ARG A 210 -27.77 -27.00 -3.17
CA ARG A 210 -28.26 -26.21 -4.31
C ARG A 210 -27.43 -26.40 -5.58
N LEU A 211 -26.95 -27.62 -5.82
CA LEU A 211 -26.45 -27.94 -7.16
C LEU A 211 -27.66 -28.10 -8.11
N PRO A 212 -27.71 -27.38 -9.25
CA PRO A 212 -28.45 -27.90 -10.38
C PRO A 212 -27.85 -29.27 -10.71
N ARG A 213 -28.71 -30.29 -10.80
CA ARG A 213 -28.29 -31.60 -11.31
C ARG A 213 -27.67 -31.37 -12.68
N VAL A 214 -26.36 -31.61 -12.80
CA VAL A 214 -25.74 -31.75 -14.10
C VAL A 214 -26.23 -33.08 -14.65
N ASP A 215 -27.31 -33.04 -15.42
CA ASP A 215 -27.78 -34.20 -16.17
C ASP A 215 -26.67 -34.62 -17.13
N THR A 216 -26.09 -35.79 -16.87
CA THR A 216 -24.99 -36.38 -17.64
C THR A 216 -25.40 -36.89 -19.02
N HIS A 217 -26.59 -36.50 -19.53
CA HIS A 217 -27.14 -36.99 -20.79
C HIS A 217 -27.32 -35.96 -21.90
N THR A 218 -26.74 -34.76 -21.78
CA THR A 218 -26.68 -33.84 -22.93
C THR A 218 -25.24 -33.45 -23.21
N ARG A 219 -24.67 -34.06 -24.25
CA ARG A 219 -23.36 -33.67 -24.82
C ARG A 219 -23.52 -32.31 -25.51
N PRO A 220 -22.94 -31.20 -25.02
CA PRO A 220 -22.94 -29.96 -25.79
C PRO A 220 -21.88 -30.07 -26.89
N ALA A 221 -22.23 -29.66 -28.11
CA ALA A 221 -21.30 -29.55 -29.22
C ALA A 221 -20.14 -28.59 -28.88
N PRO A 222 -18.93 -28.76 -29.46
CA PRO A 222 -17.78 -27.93 -29.12
C PRO A 222 -18.02 -26.49 -29.58
N ALA A 223 -18.39 -25.61 -28.65
CA ALA A 223 -18.39 -24.17 -28.86
C ALA A 223 -16.92 -23.70 -28.85
N ARG A 224 -16.47 -23.19 -29.99
CA ARG A 224 -15.13 -22.60 -30.15
C ARG A 224 -14.97 -21.43 -29.16
N ALA A 225 -14.25 -21.66 -28.07
CA ALA A 225 -13.77 -20.60 -27.19
C ALA A 225 -12.64 -19.85 -27.90
N ARG A 226 -13.01 -18.86 -28.73
CA ARG A 226 -12.07 -17.81 -29.12
C ARG A 226 -11.90 -16.88 -27.93
N SER A 227 -10.68 -16.85 -27.41
CA SER A 227 -10.13 -15.83 -26.52
C SER A 227 -10.68 -14.45 -26.90
N ARG A 228 -11.43 -13.81 -26.01
CA ARG A 228 -11.75 -12.37 -26.07
C ARG A 228 -10.62 -11.50 -25.47
N TYR A 229 -9.39 -12.02 -25.46
CA TYR A 229 -8.18 -11.20 -25.39
C TYR A 229 -7.63 -11.05 -26.80
N GLN A 230 -8.19 -10.12 -27.56
CA GLN A 230 -7.61 -9.39 -28.69
C GLN A 230 -8.76 -8.78 -29.51
N GLU A 231 -8.54 -7.54 -29.97
CA GLU A 231 -9.43 -6.69 -30.78
C GLU A 231 -10.47 -5.84 -30.05
N ALA A 232 -10.06 -4.61 -29.72
CA ALA A 232 -10.80 -3.33 -29.88
C ALA A 232 -10.17 -2.29 -28.93
N VAL A 233 -9.85 -1.05 -29.25
CA VAL A 233 -9.95 -0.17 -30.42
C VAL A 233 -8.97 0.99 -30.10
N ALA A 234 -8.18 1.45 -31.07
CA ALA A 234 -7.40 2.67 -30.93
C ALA A 234 -8.30 3.91 -31.05
N PRO A 235 -8.19 4.95 -30.19
CA PRO A 235 -8.74 6.26 -30.51
C PRO A 235 -7.64 7.20 -31.01
N ARG A 236 -7.87 7.75 -32.21
CA ARG A 236 -7.23 8.99 -32.69
C ARG A 236 -7.77 10.15 -31.85
N VAL A 237 -6.91 10.88 -31.16
CA VAL A 237 -7.29 12.17 -30.54
C VAL A 237 -6.88 13.29 -31.49
N SER A 238 -7.88 13.85 -32.18
CA SER A 238 -7.75 15.12 -32.90
C SER A 238 -7.89 16.27 -31.91
N GLY A 239 -6.94 17.22 -31.96
CA GLY A 239 -6.89 18.36 -31.06
C GLY A 239 -8.10 19.28 -31.15
N ARG A 240 -8.53 19.77 -29.98
CA ARG A 240 -9.18 21.05 -29.73
C ARG A 240 -8.92 21.42 -28.28
N GLU A 241 -8.08 22.43 -28.07
CA GLU A 241 -7.89 23.05 -26.75
C GLU A 241 -9.22 23.65 -26.30
N SER A 242 -9.63 23.34 -25.06
CA SER A 242 -10.70 24.06 -24.35
C SER A 242 -10.16 24.50 -22.98
N PRO A 243 -10.51 25.69 -22.49
CA PRO A 243 -9.86 26.28 -21.34
C PRO A 243 -10.28 25.60 -20.02
N ARG A 244 -9.26 25.45 -19.16
CA ARG A 244 -9.22 24.86 -17.82
C ARG A 244 -10.39 25.26 -16.90
N PRO A 245 -10.97 24.34 -16.12
CA PRO A 245 -11.43 24.67 -14.78
C PRO A 245 -10.22 24.71 -13.83
N GLN A 246 -9.98 25.85 -13.18
CA GLN A 246 -8.97 25.93 -12.12
C GLN A 246 -9.60 25.45 -10.80
N PRO A 247 -9.10 24.36 -10.16
CA PRO A 247 -9.47 24.07 -8.80
C PRO A 247 -8.96 25.19 -7.88
N VAL A 248 -9.73 25.49 -6.83
CA VAL A 248 -9.38 26.53 -5.86
C VAL A 248 -8.18 26.03 -5.04
N ALA A 249 -6.97 26.37 -5.46
CA ALA A 249 -5.76 26.11 -4.69
C ALA A 249 -5.81 26.90 -3.38
N ARG A 250 -6.27 26.27 -2.30
CA ARG A 250 -5.99 26.77 -0.94
C ARG A 250 -4.61 26.25 -0.55
N HIS A 251 -3.58 27.07 -0.81
CA HIS A 251 -2.31 26.91 -0.13
C HIS A 251 -2.54 27.09 1.38
N VAL A 252 -2.57 26.00 2.13
CA VAL A 252 -2.46 26.09 3.59
C VAL A 252 -0.99 26.32 3.89
N ALA A 253 -0.58 27.59 3.87
CA ALA A 253 0.69 28.01 4.44
C ALA A 253 0.61 27.80 5.95
N ALA A 254 1.48 26.94 6.50
CA ALA A 254 1.69 26.86 7.94
C ALA A 254 2.17 28.24 8.43
N ALA A 255 1.30 28.93 9.17
CA ALA A 255 1.53 30.28 9.65
C ALA A 255 2.78 30.34 10.54
N ARG A 256 3.81 31.08 10.09
CA ARG A 256 4.76 31.75 10.99
C ARG A 256 4.36 33.22 11.05
N GLY A 257 4.27 33.75 12.26
CA GLY A 257 3.81 35.10 12.51
C GLY A 257 4.76 36.19 11.99
N ARG A 258 4.12 37.36 11.76
CA ARG A 258 4.64 38.73 11.54
C ARG A 258 4.98 39.15 10.09
N ASP A 259 4.03 39.94 9.57
CA ASP A 259 4.17 41.22 8.86
C ASP A 259 4.79 41.34 7.45
N LEU A 260 3.92 41.82 6.55
CA LEU A 260 4.08 42.79 5.44
C LEU A 260 4.28 42.32 3.97
N VAL A 261 3.18 42.49 3.19
CA VAL A 261 3.05 43.12 1.84
C VAL A 261 3.43 42.31 0.57
N PRO A 262 2.72 42.48 -0.57
CA PRO A 262 2.52 41.43 -1.57
C PRO A 262 3.35 41.66 -2.84
N GLU A 263 4.09 40.64 -3.27
CA GLU A 263 4.56 40.53 -4.65
C GLU A 263 5.02 39.10 -4.92
N CYS A 264 4.31 38.38 -5.81
CA CYS A 264 4.89 37.28 -6.61
C CYS A 264 3.93 36.83 -7.71
N ARG A 265 3.62 37.74 -8.65
CA ARG A 265 3.39 37.36 -10.06
C ARG A 265 4.74 37.06 -10.69
N ALA A 266 5.38 35.94 -10.35
CA ALA A 266 6.70 35.60 -10.91
C ALA A 266 7.08 34.12 -10.85
N VAL A 267 6.15 33.18 -11.09
CA VAL A 267 6.52 31.77 -11.28
C VAL A 267 6.05 31.20 -12.63
N SER A 268 5.09 31.85 -13.29
CA SER A 268 4.58 31.37 -14.59
C SER A 268 5.39 31.82 -15.82
N GLN A 269 6.47 32.60 -15.67
CA GLN A 269 7.27 33.10 -16.81
C GLN A 269 8.67 32.47 -16.95
N ARG A 270 9.16 31.70 -15.97
CA ARG A 270 10.49 31.04 -16.09
C ARG A 270 10.48 29.71 -16.85
N ALA A 271 9.32 29.06 -17.00
CA ALA A 271 9.21 27.82 -17.79
C ALA A 271 9.12 28.04 -19.32
N ARG A 272 9.00 29.29 -19.81
CA ARG A 272 8.89 29.60 -21.26
C ARG A 272 10.18 30.12 -21.91
N ARG A 273 11.30 30.19 -21.18
CA ARG A 273 12.59 30.64 -21.72
C ARG A 273 13.68 29.56 -21.80
N ALA A 274 13.36 28.30 -21.48
CA ALA A 274 14.27 27.16 -21.67
C ALA A 274 13.94 26.32 -22.93
N ALA A 275 13.05 26.82 -23.80
CA ALA A 275 12.77 26.26 -25.12
C ALA A 275 12.84 27.36 -26.17
N ARG A 276 14.05 27.88 -26.39
CA ARG A 276 14.54 28.56 -27.60
C ARG A 276 16.02 28.31 -27.74
#